data_AF-A0A2D4NZX7-F1
#
_entry.id   AF-A0A2D4NZX7-F1
#
_cell.length_a   1.000
_cell.length_b   1.000
_cell.length_c   1.000
_cell.angle_alpha   90.00
_cell.angle_beta   90.00
_cell.angle_gamma   90.00
#
_symmetry.space_group_name_H-M   'P 1'
#
loop_
_entity.id
_entity.type
_entity.pdbx_description
1 polymer ?
#
loop_
_entity_poly.entity_id
_entity_poly.type
_entity_poly.pdbx_seq_one_letter_code
_entity_poly.pdbx_strand_id
1 'polypeptide(L)'
;MGKSASKQFSEEVLRAHNDYRKKHDVPSLKLCKKLNREAQQYSEALASTRILKHSPESSSGKCGENLAWASYDQSGSEVADRWYNEIKNYNFQSPGFSSGTGHFTAMVWKNTKKMGVGK
;
A
#
# COMPACT_ATOMS: atom_id res chain seq x y z
N MET A 1 -18.29 15.54 6.65
CA MET A 1 -17.27 14.85 7.47
C MET A 1 -16.11 14.19 6.66
N GLY A 2 -16.08 14.20 5.32
CA GLY A 2 -15.21 13.30 4.52
C GLY A 2 -13.75 13.69 4.22
N LYS A 3 -13.32 14.96 4.27
CA LYS A 3 -11.94 15.35 3.88
C LYS A 3 -10.89 15.13 4.98
N SER A 4 -11.27 15.26 6.25
CA SER A 4 -10.34 15.14 7.38
C SER A 4 -9.93 13.68 7.62
N ALA A 5 -10.88 12.75 7.55
CA ALA A 5 -10.62 11.32 7.74
C ALA A 5 -9.75 10.72 6.62
N SER A 6 -10.02 11.10 5.35
CA SER A 6 -9.19 10.67 4.21
C SER A 6 -7.75 11.19 4.31
N LYS A 7 -7.58 12.45 4.73
CA LYS A 7 -6.26 13.03 4.97
C LYS A 7 -5.52 12.28 6.09
N GLN A 8 -6.16 12.09 7.24
CA GLN A 8 -5.59 11.36 8.37
C GLN A 8 -5.17 9.94 7.97
N PHE A 9 -6.04 9.19 7.29
CA PHE A 9 -5.73 7.85 6.81
C PHE A 9 -4.49 7.85 5.90
N SER A 10 -4.42 8.78 4.94
CA SER A 10 -3.25 8.87 4.03
C SER A 10 -1.95 9.20 4.75
N GLU A 11 -2.00 10.03 5.80
CA GLU A 11 -0.84 10.40 6.61
C GLU A 11 -0.39 9.25 7.51
N GLU A 12 -1.33 8.50 8.10
CA GLU A 12 -1.04 7.28 8.87
C GLU A 12 -0.35 6.22 8.02
N VAL A 13 -0.91 5.93 6.83
CA VAL A 13 -0.32 4.97 5.89
C VAL A 13 1.08 5.42 5.48
N LEU A 14 1.25 6.69 5.07
CA LEU A 14 2.56 7.23 4.66
C LEU A 14 3.59 7.14 5.79
N ARG A 15 3.21 7.52 7.02
CA ARG A 15 4.09 7.50 8.18
C ARG A 15 4.57 6.07 8.46
N ALA A 16 3.65 5.12 8.54
CA ALA A 16 3.99 3.71 8.75
C ALA A 16 4.91 3.16 7.66
N HIS A 17 4.62 3.45 6.37
CA HIS A 17 5.52 3.07 5.27
C HIS A 17 6.92 3.64 5.46
N ASN A 18 7.04 4.91 5.82
CA ASN A 18 8.33 5.57 5.98
C ASN A 18 9.10 5.09 7.22
N ASP A 19 8.40 4.75 8.31
CA ASP A 19 9.00 4.14 9.50
C ASP A 19 9.58 2.76 9.17
N TYR A 20 8.87 1.94 8.39
CA TYR A 20 9.39 0.66 7.92
C TYR A 20 10.52 0.81 6.91
N ARG A 21 10.40 1.72 5.94
CA ARG A 21 11.47 2.00 4.97
C ARG A 21 12.77 2.46 5.63
N LYS A 22 12.68 3.24 6.71
CA LYS A 22 13.84 3.63 7.52
C LYS A 22 14.54 2.43 8.14
N LYS A 23 13.81 1.41 8.62
CA LYS A 23 14.40 0.16 9.15
C LYS A 23 15.16 -0.66 8.10
N HIS A 24 14.89 -0.40 6.82
CA HIS A 24 15.52 -1.07 5.67
C HIS A 24 16.52 -0.17 4.92
N ASP A 25 16.88 0.98 5.50
CA ASP A 25 17.82 1.95 4.92
C ASP A 25 17.46 2.39 3.48
N VAL A 26 16.17 2.51 3.18
CA VAL A 26 15.67 3.01 1.89
C VAL A 26 15.01 4.39 2.00
N PRO A 27 15.13 5.26 0.97
CA PRO A 27 14.58 6.61 1.03
C PRO A 27 13.07 6.65 1.27
N SER A 28 12.61 7.64 2.03
CA SER A 28 11.18 7.85 2.30
C SER A 28 10.36 8.12 1.03
N LEU A 29 9.11 7.68 1.04
CA LEU A 29 8.10 7.97 0.03
C LEU A 29 7.46 9.34 0.29
N LYS A 30 6.86 9.89 -0.76
CA LYS A 30 6.00 11.07 -0.70
C LYS A 30 4.61 10.74 -1.23
N LEU A 31 3.57 11.29 -0.60
CA LEU A 31 2.21 11.20 -1.13
C LEU A 31 2.12 11.94 -2.47
N CYS A 32 1.42 11.34 -3.42
CA CYS A 32 1.11 11.92 -4.71
C CYS A 32 -0.40 12.10 -4.84
N LYS A 33 -0.86 13.34 -5.02
CA LYS A 33 -2.29 13.64 -5.15
C LYS A 33 -2.96 12.88 -6.31
N LYS A 34 -2.24 12.68 -7.42
CA LYS A 34 -2.73 11.89 -8.56
C LYS A 34 -2.96 10.42 -8.16
N LEU A 35 -1.97 9.80 -7.52
CA LEU A 35 -2.06 8.41 -7.07
C LEU A 35 -3.13 8.23 -5.98
N ASN A 36 -3.30 9.20 -5.06
CA ASN A 36 -4.40 9.15 -4.07
C ASN A 36 -5.77 9.11 -4.75
N ARG A 37 -5.97 9.94 -5.78
CA ARG A 37 -7.25 9.98 -6.51
C ARG A 37 -7.48 8.66 -7.25
N GLU A 38 -6.46 8.13 -7.92
CA GLU A 38 -6.56 6.84 -8.64
C GLU A 38 -6.84 5.68 -7.67
N ALA A 39 -6.14 5.64 -6.53
CA ALA A 39 -6.37 4.63 -5.51
C ALA A 39 -7.77 4.74 -4.88
N GLN A 40 -8.27 5.95 -4.64
CA GLN A 40 -9.63 6.17 -4.12
C GLN A 40 -10.71 5.74 -5.11
N GLN A 41 -10.55 6.11 -6.39
CA GLN A 41 -11.48 5.68 -7.44
C GLN A 41 -11.51 4.14 -7.55
N TYR A 42 -10.35 3.49 -7.40
CA TYR A 42 -10.28 2.04 -7.46
C TYR A 42 -10.87 1.38 -6.20
N SER A 43 -10.62 1.92 -5.00
CA SER A 43 -11.21 1.38 -3.77
C SER A 43 -12.74 1.46 -3.78
N GLU A 44 -13.31 2.53 -4.32
CA GLU A 44 -14.76 2.68 -4.54
C GLU A 44 -15.31 1.63 -5.52
N ALA A 45 -14.60 1.35 -6.62
CA ALA A 45 -14.97 0.31 -7.57
C ALA A 45 -14.90 -1.11 -6.95
N LEU A 46 -13.88 -1.39 -6.14
CA LEU A 46 -13.76 -2.63 -5.37
C LEU A 46 -14.90 -2.77 -4.35
N ALA A 47 -15.26 -1.69 -3.66
CA ALA A 47 -16.37 -1.67 -2.71
C ALA A 47 -17.73 -1.91 -3.37
N SER A 48 -17.92 -1.42 -4.61
CA SER A 48 -19.14 -1.65 -5.38
C SER A 48 -19.23 -3.07 -5.94
N THR A 49 -18.12 -3.61 -6.46
CA THR A 49 -18.11 -4.93 -7.11
C THR A 49 -17.93 -6.08 -6.12
N ARG A 50 -17.34 -5.80 -4.95
CA ARG A 50 -16.94 -6.80 -3.94
C ARG A 50 -15.95 -7.85 -4.46
N ILE A 51 -15.24 -7.54 -5.54
CA ILE A 51 -14.24 -8.41 -6.15
C ILE A 51 -12.86 -7.83 -5.85
N LEU A 52 -12.11 -8.47 -4.94
CA LEU A 52 -10.76 -8.05 -4.62
C LEU A 52 -9.78 -8.57 -5.69
N LYS A 53 -9.41 -7.69 -6.62
CA LYS A 53 -8.44 -7.97 -7.68
C LYS A 53 -7.59 -6.73 -7.97
N HIS A 54 -6.42 -6.92 -8.56
CA HIS A 54 -5.56 -5.81 -8.96
C HIS A 54 -6.15 -4.95 -10.08
N SER A 55 -5.82 -3.66 -10.06
CA SER A 55 -6.23 -2.72 -11.12
C SER A 55 -5.62 -3.06 -12.49
N PRO A 56 -6.27 -2.65 -13.59
CA PRO A 56 -5.67 -2.76 -14.92
C PRO A 56 -4.32 -2.04 -15.04
N GLU A 57 -4.15 -0.91 -14.34
CA GLU A 57 -2.90 -0.15 -14.28
C GLU A 57 -1.79 -0.94 -13.60
N SER A 58 -2.09 -1.58 -12.48
CA SER A 58 -1.16 -2.49 -11.80
C SER A 58 -0.83 -3.70 -12.68
N SER A 59 -1.86 -4.32 -13.27
CA SER A 59 -1.72 -5.50 -14.12
C SER A 59 -0.92 -5.23 -15.40
N SER A 60 -0.89 -3.98 -15.87
CA SER A 60 -0.08 -3.54 -17.01
C SER A 60 1.32 -3.06 -16.62
N GLY A 61 1.71 -3.16 -15.34
CA GLY A 61 3.03 -2.81 -14.82
C GLY A 61 3.30 -1.30 -14.76
N LYS A 62 2.28 -0.45 -14.92
CA LYS A 62 2.42 1.02 -14.90
C LYS A 62 2.64 1.56 -13.49
N CYS A 63 2.10 0.88 -12.47
CA CYS A 63 2.31 1.16 -11.06
C CYS A 63 2.32 -0.14 -10.26
N GLY A 64 2.98 -0.14 -9.10
CA GLY A 64 2.77 -1.21 -8.10
C GLY A 64 1.50 -0.94 -7.30
N GLU A 65 0.89 -1.99 -6.75
CA GLU A 65 -0.34 -1.89 -5.99
C GLU A 65 -0.39 -2.92 -4.85
N ASN A 66 -0.82 -2.47 -3.67
CA ASN A 66 -1.20 -3.33 -2.56
C ASN A 66 -2.70 -3.12 -2.28
N LEU A 67 -3.40 -4.20 -1.98
CA LEU A 67 -4.83 -4.17 -1.63
C LEU A 67 -5.02 -4.74 -0.22
N ALA A 68 -6.04 -4.23 0.47
CA ALA A 68 -6.45 -4.74 1.77
C ALA A 68 -7.97 -4.71 1.87
N TRP A 69 -8.53 -5.71 2.54
CA TRP A 69 -9.97 -5.82 2.78
C TRP A 69 -10.23 -6.31 4.20
N ALA A 70 -11.29 -5.80 4.81
CA ALA A 70 -11.79 -6.24 6.11
C ALA A 70 -13.30 -5.97 6.20
N SER A 71 -13.97 -6.63 7.14
CA SER A 71 -15.39 -6.41 7.46
C SER A 71 -15.63 -5.18 8.35
N TYR A 72 -14.57 -4.49 8.76
CA TYR A 72 -14.60 -3.30 9.62
C TYR A 72 -13.75 -2.18 9.02
N ASP A 73 -13.91 -0.96 9.55
CA ASP A 73 -13.11 0.18 9.10
C ASP A 73 -11.67 0.08 9.62
N GLN A 74 -10.70 0.01 8.70
CA GLN A 74 -9.29 -0.17 9.04
C GLN A 74 -8.57 1.18 9.15
N SER A 75 -7.71 1.32 10.16
CA SER A 75 -6.79 2.45 10.28
C SER A 75 -5.66 2.35 9.26
N GLY A 76 -5.00 3.48 8.96
CA GLY A 76 -3.90 3.48 8.00
C GLY A 76 -2.67 2.70 8.48
N SER A 77 -2.39 2.78 9.78
CA SER A 77 -1.33 2.02 10.43
C SER A 77 -1.59 0.52 10.39
N GLU A 78 -2.81 0.07 10.68
CA GLU A 78 -3.13 -1.36 10.70
C GLU A 78 -2.94 -2.01 9.33
N VAL A 79 -3.35 -1.34 8.25
CA VAL A 79 -3.15 -1.83 6.88
C VAL A 79 -1.67 -1.95 6.55
N ALA A 80 -0.88 -0.91 6.88
CA ALA A 80 0.56 -0.92 6.63
C ALA A 80 1.28 -2.00 7.46
N ASP A 81 0.89 -2.20 8.71
CA ASP A 81 1.46 -3.24 9.58
C ASP A 81 1.13 -4.64 9.04
N ARG A 82 -0.11 -4.85 8.58
CA ARG A 82 -0.52 -6.12 7.96
C ARG A 82 0.32 -6.45 6.72
N TRP A 83 0.54 -5.48 5.84
CA TRP A 83 1.40 -5.65 4.67
C TRP A 83 2.86 -5.89 5.04
N TYR A 84 3.40 -5.15 6.03
CA TYR A 84 4.78 -5.31 6.46
C TYR A 84 5.04 -6.67 7.13
N ASN A 85 4.07 -7.21 7.85
CA ASN A 85 4.18 -8.49 8.56
C ASN A 85 4.49 -9.69 7.64
N GLU A 86 4.35 -9.55 6.32
CA GLU A 86 4.84 -10.52 5.34
C GLU A 86 6.36 -10.70 5.35
N ILE A 87 7.12 -9.75 5.93
CA ILE A 87 8.57 -9.88 6.11
C ILE A 87 8.98 -11.20 6.77
N LYS A 88 8.14 -11.75 7.66
CA LYS A 88 8.38 -13.04 8.33
C LYS A 88 8.48 -14.23 7.36
N ASN A 89 7.92 -14.08 6.17
CA ASN A 89 7.93 -15.08 5.11
C ASN A 89 9.01 -14.78 4.04
N TYR A 90 9.68 -13.63 4.12
CA TYR A 90 10.66 -13.22 3.12
C TYR A 90 12.05 -13.76 3.44
N ASN A 91 12.61 -14.54 2.52
CA ASN A 91 13.96 -15.04 2.63
C ASN A 91 14.96 -14.08 1.95
N PHE A 92 15.68 -13.29 2.75
CA PHE A 92 16.70 -12.37 2.24
C PHE A 92 17.91 -13.07 1.59
N GLN A 93 18.16 -14.35 1.89
CA GLN A 93 19.23 -15.14 1.27
C GLN A 93 18.84 -15.70 -0.10
N SER A 94 17.54 -15.78 -0.38
CA SER A 94 16.99 -16.20 -1.68
C SER A 94 15.96 -15.18 -2.15
N PRO A 95 16.43 -13.99 -2.58
CA PRO A 95 15.55 -12.89 -2.92
C PRO A 95 14.74 -13.20 -4.18
N GLY A 96 13.46 -12.89 -4.13
CA GLY A 96 12.57 -13.09 -5.27
C GLY A 96 11.14 -12.70 -4.95
N PHE A 97 10.28 -12.80 -5.96
CA PHE A 97 8.85 -12.66 -5.76
C PHE A 97 8.29 -13.95 -5.14
N SER A 98 7.42 -13.80 -4.15
CA SER A 98 6.56 -14.87 -3.66
C SER A 98 5.18 -14.29 -3.34
N SER A 99 4.13 -15.10 -3.50
CA SER A 99 2.74 -14.66 -3.31
C SER A 99 2.44 -14.17 -1.89
N GLY A 100 3.25 -14.55 -0.89
CA GLY A 100 3.11 -14.15 0.50
C GLY A 100 4.07 -13.05 0.97
N THR A 101 4.81 -12.42 0.06
CA THR A 101 5.78 -11.35 0.36
C THR A 101 5.66 -10.14 -0.55
N GLY A 102 4.67 -10.13 -1.45
CA GLY A 102 4.46 -9.08 -2.43
C GLY A 102 4.14 -7.73 -1.79
N HIS A 103 3.31 -7.70 -0.75
CA HIS A 103 2.93 -6.46 -0.10
C HIS A 103 4.13 -5.85 0.65
N PHE A 104 4.86 -6.67 1.40
CA PHE A 104 6.07 -6.22 2.11
C PHE A 104 7.11 -5.66 1.13
N THR A 105 7.43 -6.40 0.07
CA THR A 105 8.45 -5.97 -0.90
C THR A 105 8.05 -4.67 -1.62
N ALA A 106 6.77 -4.48 -1.92
CA ALA A 106 6.27 -3.22 -2.48
C ALA A 106 6.47 -2.03 -1.53
N MET A 107 6.25 -2.21 -0.22
CA MET A 107 6.43 -1.15 0.79
C MET A 107 7.89 -0.67 0.86
N VAL A 108 8.85 -1.59 0.85
CA VAL A 108 10.28 -1.29 1.03
C VAL A 108 11.07 -1.20 -0.28
N TRP A 109 10.38 -1.19 -1.43
CA TRP A 109 11.06 -1.11 -2.72
C TRP A 109 11.86 0.19 -2.87
N LYS A 110 13.20 0.08 -2.95
CA LYS A 110 14.14 1.22 -2.90
C LYS A 110 13.89 2.27 -3.99
N ASN A 111 13.50 1.81 -5.17
CA ASN A 111 13.30 2.68 -6.33
C ASN A 111 11.92 3.35 -6.36
N THR A 112 10.96 2.90 -5.54
CA THR A 112 9.69 3.59 -5.38
C THR A 112 9.91 4.92 -4.66
N LYS A 113 9.36 6.01 -5.21
CA LYS A 113 9.54 7.38 -4.69
C LYS A 113 8.24 8.04 -4.23
N LYS A 114 7.12 7.60 -4.79
CA LYS A 114 5.80 8.17 -4.54
C LYS A 114 4.81 7.05 -4.27
N MET A 115 3.82 7.35 -3.45
CA MET A 115 2.68 6.46 -3.22
C MET A 115 1.39 7.26 -3.24
N GLY A 116 0.29 6.54 -3.40
CA GLY A 116 -1.03 7.05 -3.08
C GLY A 116 -1.85 5.97 -2.41
N VAL A 117 -2.90 6.39 -1.72
CA VAL A 117 -3.80 5.49 -1.02
C VAL A 117 -5.23 6.04 -1.07
N GLY A 118 -6.19 5.13 -1.10
CA GLY A 118 -7.62 5.38 -1.00
C GLY A 118 -8.28 4.30 -0.16
N LYS A 119 -9.45 4.61 0.38
CA LYS A 119 -10.29 3.69 1.15
C LYS A 119 -11.72 3.90 0.74
#